data_AF-A0A0C2GD00-F1
#
_entry.id   AF-A0A0C2GD00-F1
#
_cell.length_a   1.000
_cell.length_b   1.000
_cell.length_c   1.000
_cell.angle_alpha   90.00
_cell.angle_beta   90.00
_cell.angle_gamma   90.00
#
_symmetry.space_group_name_H-M   'P 1'
#
loop_
_entity.id
_entity.type
_entity.pdbx_description
1 polymer ?
#
loop_
_entity_poly.entity_id
_entity_poly.type
_entity_poly.pdbx_seq_one_letter_code
_entity_poly.pdbx_strand_id
1 'polypeptide(L)'
;MDRIVDMQIDEGDRCVHVIVELYDKGNIVLTDSSYTILNVLRPRTDKNKDVKFSVNQIYPMPPKRELPELPTVKQVADLLQVCDQKAPLKRAIAIPGIFSGALIEHALRLENMPPDIQVGDIGRKDLCAKGVVSALDTATRIAYEVRSGRCYGFVPYATQRRLDGSEVETLLEYNPCLFIQHEGGTYHSFTTFSEGVDAYYAVLDAQKQQQAALKIEKEAMKRLENVRKDQYRRILELEYSREEKMLMADLIIHNKALVDSAIQVICRALAQKTSWEDVERMHLEAIHKGDYVARAIVKLDLKNNRIFMRLREELEGMSPKDVPISIDTNAFGNACKLYHGMKAAAEKALRTGVAAQKAIKTAEEKANTTIKKVRTMVLQETAGMRASLVRARKEMWFEKFIWFISSEKYMVITGRDATQNELLVKK
;
A
#
# COMPACT_ATOMS: atom_id res chain seq x y z
N MET A 1 -24.37 7.06 -23.26
CA MET A 1 -23.32 8.10 -23.31
C MET A 1 -21.93 7.48 -23.35
N ASP A 2 -21.10 7.86 -24.32
CA ASP A 2 -19.69 7.49 -24.35
C ASP A 2 -18.81 8.66 -23.86
N ARG A 3 -17.59 8.38 -23.40
CA ARG A 3 -16.65 9.38 -22.88
C ARG A 3 -15.90 10.08 -24.03
N ILE A 4 -16.66 10.63 -24.97
CA ILE A 4 -16.14 11.28 -26.18
C ILE A 4 -16.84 12.62 -26.35
N VAL A 5 -16.05 13.67 -26.60
CA VAL A 5 -16.53 15.01 -26.91
C VAL A 5 -16.17 15.32 -28.36
N ASP A 6 -17.16 15.66 -29.19
CA ASP A 6 -16.97 16.11 -30.56
C ASP A 6 -17.19 17.64 -30.60
N MET A 7 -16.12 18.39 -30.84
CA MET A 7 -16.16 19.84 -31.00
C MET A 7 -16.05 20.19 -32.48
N GLN A 8 -17.17 20.62 -33.06
CA GLN A 8 -17.21 21.13 -34.41
C GLN A 8 -16.71 22.58 -34.48
N ILE A 9 -15.77 22.84 -35.39
CA ILE A 9 -15.24 24.17 -35.70
C ILE A 9 -15.60 24.48 -37.16
N ASP A 10 -16.27 25.61 -37.38
CA ASP A 10 -16.78 26.06 -38.68
C ASP A 10 -17.95 25.19 -39.23
N GLU A 11 -18.56 25.66 -40.32
CA GLU A 11 -19.69 25.00 -40.99
C GLU A 11 -19.37 24.69 -42.46
N GLY A 12 -20.05 23.70 -43.04
CA GLY A 12 -19.90 23.30 -44.44
C GLY A 12 -18.63 22.49 -44.74
N ASP A 13 -18.13 22.58 -45.97
CA ASP A 13 -17.03 21.71 -46.46
C ASP A 13 -15.67 21.99 -45.79
N ARG A 14 -15.53 23.13 -45.11
CA ARG A 14 -14.33 23.51 -44.35
C ARG A 14 -14.43 23.17 -42.86
N CYS A 15 -15.53 22.53 -42.45
CA CYS A 15 -15.73 22.07 -41.09
C CYS A 15 -14.61 21.12 -40.66
N VAL A 16 -14.14 21.32 -39.43
CA VAL A 16 -13.13 20.48 -38.78
C VAL A 16 -13.67 20.04 -37.43
N HIS A 17 -13.48 18.77 -37.10
CA HIS A 17 -13.87 18.24 -35.80
C HIS A 17 -12.65 17.98 -34.93
N VAL A 18 -12.73 18.43 -33.67
CA VAL A 18 -11.79 18.08 -32.62
C VAL A 18 -12.47 17.10 -31.68
N ILE A 19 -12.08 15.83 -31.80
CA ILE A 19 -12.65 14.73 -31.03
C ILE A 19 -11.74 14.42 -29.85
N VAL A 20 -12.27 14.52 -28.64
CA VAL A 20 -11.56 14.26 -27.39
C VAL A 20 -12.10 12.98 -26.77
N GLU A 21 -11.24 11.97 -26.68
CA GLU A 21 -11.52 10.71 -26.01
C GLU A 21 -11.05 10.78 -24.55
N LEU A 22 -11.95 10.60 -23.60
CA LEU A 22 -11.70 10.66 -22.15
C LEU A 22 -11.69 9.27 -21.50
N TYR A 23 -11.29 8.25 -22.25
CA TYR A 23 -11.15 6.87 -21.76
C TYR A 23 -9.72 6.34 -21.93
N ASP A 24 -9.33 5.36 -21.09
CA ASP A 24 -7.96 4.82 -21.04
C ASP A 24 -6.94 5.94 -20.73
N LYS A 25 -5.90 6.16 -21.56
CA LYS A 25 -4.95 7.27 -21.38
C LYS A 25 -5.48 8.61 -21.93
N GLY A 26 -6.66 8.61 -22.54
CA GLY A 26 -7.23 9.70 -23.31
C GLY A 26 -6.55 9.92 -24.66
N ASN A 27 -7.23 10.56 -25.60
CA ASN A 27 -6.71 10.89 -26.92
C ASN A 27 -7.37 12.16 -27.48
N ILE A 28 -6.69 12.83 -28.40
CA ILE A 28 -7.25 13.95 -29.17
C ILE A 28 -7.04 13.64 -30.64
N VAL A 29 -8.13 13.67 -31.40
CA VAL A 29 -8.17 13.37 -32.83
C VAL A 29 -8.71 14.59 -33.56
N LEU A 30 -8.00 15.02 -34.59
CA LEU A 30 -8.43 16.08 -35.50
C LEU A 30 -8.93 15.43 -36.78
N THR A 31 -10.14 15.74 -37.21
CA THR A 31 -10.72 15.23 -38.46
C THR A 31 -11.27 16.34 -39.33
N ASP A 32 -11.39 16.07 -40.64
CA ASP A 32 -12.15 16.94 -41.54
C ASP A 32 -13.68 16.76 -41.37
N SER A 33 -14.45 17.41 -42.25
CA SER A 33 -15.92 17.37 -42.30
C SER A 33 -16.49 15.97 -42.57
N SER A 34 -15.70 15.07 -43.15
CA SER A 34 -16.07 13.67 -43.41
C SER A 34 -15.63 12.71 -42.30
N TYR A 35 -15.16 13.24 -41.18
CA TYR A 35 -14.52 12.49 -40.09
C TYR A 35 -13.23 11.77 -40.50
N THR A 36 -12.58 12.18 -41.60
CA THR A 36 -11.27 11.64 -41.98
C THR A 36 -10.18 12.24 -41.08
N ILE A 37 -9.41 11.38 -40.43
CA ILE A 37 -8.37 11.75 -39.45
C ILE A 37 -7.25 12.51 -40.16
N LEU A 38 -7.12 13.79 -39.82
CA LEU A 38 -6.04 14.67 -40.22
C LEU A 38 -4.83 14.52 -39.29
N ASN A 39 -5.08 14.40 -37.99
CA ASN A 39 -4.02 14.25 -36.99
C ASN A 39 -4.53 13.50 -35.75
N VAL A 40 -3.62 12.80 -35.06
CA VAL A 40 -3.92 12.08 -33.82
C VAL A 40 -2.79 12.30 -32.82
N LEU A 41 -3.14 12.72 -31.61
CA LEU A 41 -2.17 13.00 -30.55
C LEU A 41 -1.43 11.72 -30.11
N ARG A 42 -2.15 10.60 -29.99
CA ARG A 42 -1.61 9.30 -29.60
C ARG A 42 -2.04 8.23 -30.60
N PRO A 43 -1.24 7.98 -31.66
CA PRO A 43 -1.55 6.93 -32.62
C PRO A 43 -1.55 5.57 -31.91
N ARG A 44 -2.67 4.84 -31.99
CA ARG A 44 -2.76 3.46 -31.47
C ARG A 44 -2.50 2.48 -32.62
N THR A 45 -1.49 1.64 -32.45
CA THR A 45 -1.17 0.52 -33.34
C THR A 45 -1.34 -0.78 -32.56
N ASP A 46 -2.51 -0.99 -31.96
CA ASP A 46 -2.72 -2.20 -31.16
C ASP A 46 -2.94 -3.42 -32.06
N LYS A 47 -2.06 -4.43 -31.90
CA LYS A 47 -2.09 -5.71 -32.62
C LYS A 47 -3.31 -6.60 -32.30
N ASN A 48 -4.18 -6.19 -31.37
CA ASN A 48 -5.30 -7.00 -30.85
C ASN A 48 -6.66 -6.27 -30.78
N LYS A 49 -6.81 -5.08 -31.38
CA LYS A 49 -8.11 -4.40 -31.51
C LYS A 49 -8.25 -3.83 -32.93
N ASP A 50 -9.38 -4.10 -33.59
CA ASP A 50 -9.64 -3.80 -35.01
C ASP A 50 -9.66 -2.31 -35.39
N VAL A 51 -9.40 -1.39 -34.46
CA VAL A 51 -9.43 0.06 -34.73
C VAL A 51 -8.01 0.61 -34.77
N LYS A 52 -7.46 0.71 -35.98
CA LYS A 52 -6.25 1.52 -36.24
C LYS A 52 -6.68 2.98 -36.28
N PHE A 53 -6.01 3.84 -35.51
CA PHE A 53 -6.12 5.28 -35.66
C PHE A 53 -4.90 5.75 -36.45
N SER A 54 -4.99 5.75 -37.77
CA SER A 54 -3.98 6.34 -38.63
C SER A 54 -4.53 7.53 -39.40
N VAL A 55 -3.65 8.47 -39.72
CA VAL A 55 -3.95 9.59 -40.62
C VAL A 55 -4.54 9.06 -41.93
N ASN A 56 -5.51 9.77 -42.49
CA ASN A 56 -6.29 9.40 -43.68
C ASN A 56 -7.27 8.23 -43.52
N GLN A 57 -7.58 7.80 -42.30
CA GLN A 57 -8.68 6.87 -42.04
C GLN A 57 -9.90 7.60 -41.49
N ILE A 58 -11.09 7.09 -41.75
CA ILE A 58 -12.33 7.61 -41.17
C ILE A 58 -12.33 7.26 -39.68
N TYR A 59 -12.54 8.26 -38.82
CA TYR A 59 -12.71 8.06 -37.40
C TYR A 59 -13.99 7.26 -37.13
N PRO A 60 -13.90 6.10 -36.46
CA PRO A 60 -15.07 5.27 -36.16
C PRO A 60 -15.84 5.90 -34.99
N MET A 61 -16.70 6.87 -35.32
CA MET A 61 -17.56 7.51 -34.33
C MET A 61 -18.46 6.45 -33.70
N PRO A 62 -18.45 6.27 -32.36
CA PRO A 62 -19.39 5.37 -31.73
C PRO A 62 -20.81 5.85 -31.99
N PRO A 63 -21.80 4.92 -32.04
CA PRO A 63 -23.19 5.30 -32.23
C PRO A 63 -23.58 6.30 -31.14
N LYS A 64 -24.29 7.37 -31.54
CA LYS A 64 -24.85 8.35 -30.60
C LYS A 64 -25.80 7.61 -29.66
N ARG A 65 -25.33 7.31 -28.45
CA ARG A 65 -26.13 6.70 -27.40
C ARG A 65 -26.74 7.81 -26.57
N GLU A 66 -28.07 7.82 -26.47
CA GLU A 66 -28.79 8.58 -25.45
C GLU A 66 -28.39 8.10 -24.03
N LEU A 67 -29.11 8.58 -23.02
CA LEU A 67 -29.00 7.98 -21.69
C LEU A 67 -29.28 6.47 -21.82
N PRO A 68 -28.46 5.62 -21.18
CA PRO A 68 -28.57 4.18 -21.32
C PRO A 68 -29.93 3.71 -20.81
N GLU A 69 -30.60 2.84 -21.57
CA GLU A 69 -31.82 2.18 -21.09
C GLU A 69 -31.49 1.38 -19.83
N LEU A 70 -32.31 1.58 -18.80
CA LEU A 70 -32.12 0.88 -17.53
C LEU A 70 -32.45 -0.61 -17.70
N PRO A 71 -31.63 -1.51 -17.14
CA PRO A 71 -31.92 -2.93 -17.18
C PRO A 71 -33.19 -3.23 -16.38
N THR A 72 -34.01 -4.15 -16.89
CA THR A 72 -35.19 -4.65 -16.18
C THR A 72 -34.78 -5.47 -14.96
N VAL A 73 -35.70 -5.59 -13.99
CA VAL A 73 -35.49 -6.40 -12.76
C VAL A 73 -35.05 -7.82 -13.08
N LYS A 74 -35.60 -8.42 -14.15
CA LYS A 74 -35.22 -9.77 -14.60
C LYS A 74 -33.76 -9.81 -15.09
N GLN A 75 -33.37 -8.86 -15.94
CA GLN A 75 -31.99 -8.78 -16.43
C GLN A 75 -30.99 -8.56 -15.29
N VAL A 76 -31.33 -7.74 -14.28
CA VAL A 76 -30.47 -7.56 -13.12
C VAL A 76 -30.40 -8.84 -12.27
N ALA A 77 -31.52 -9.53 -12.06
CA ALA A 77 -31.54 -10.80 -11.34
C ALA A 77 -30.68 -11.87 -12.04
N ASP A 78 -30.79 -11.96 -13.37
CA ASP A 78 -29.99 -12.87 -14.20
C ASP A 78 -28.50 -12.51 -14.12
N LEU A 79 -28.15 -11.23 -14.18
CA LEU A 79 -26.77 -10.75 -14.02
C LEU A 79 -26.18 -11.13 -12.65
N LEU A 80 -26.96 -10.99 -11.57
CA LEU A 80 -26.54 -11.37 -10.22
C LEU A 80 -26.40 -12.89 -10.02
N GLN A 81 -27.00 -13.70 -10.89
CA GLN A 81 -26.81 -15.14 -10.90
C GLN A 81 -25.56 -15.56 -11.68
N VAL A 82 -25.27 -14.91 -12.80
CA VAL A 82 -24.16 -15.26 -13.71
C VAL A 82 -22.82 -14.66 -13.26
N CYS A 83 -22.83 -13.52 -12.57
CA CYS A 83 -21.60 -12.84 -12.16
C CYS A 83 -20.80 -13.63 -11.13
N ASP A 84 -19.52 -13.25 -10.96
CA ASP A 84 -18.66 -13.77 -9.90
C ASP A 84 -19.28 -13.50 -8.53
N GLN A 85 -19.62 -14.56 -7.80
CA GLN A 85 -20.28 -14.47 -6.50
C GLN A 85 -19.37 -13.86 -5.42
N LYS A 86 -18.05 -13.83 -5.64
CA LYS A 86 -17.09 -13.15 -4.77
C LYS A 86 -16.91 -11.67 -5.10
N ALA A 87 -17.46 -11.20 -6.22
CA ALA A 87 -17.37 -9.80 -6.59
C ALA A 87 -18.29 -8.94 -5.69
N PRO A 88 -17.89 -7.70 -5.38
CA PRO A 88 -18.77 -6.77 -4.68
C PRO A 88 -19.93 -6.33 -5.59
N LEU A 89 -21.09 -6.09 -4.99
CA LEU A 89 -22.33 -5.72 -5.67
C LEU A 89 -22.15 -4.53 -6.63
N LYS A 90 -21.43 -3.47 -6.22
CA LYS A 90 -21.15 -2.31 -7.07
C LYS A 90 -20.41 -2.65 -8.37
N ARG A 91 -19.56 -3.68 -8.35
CA ARG A 91 -18.81 -4.13 -9.53
C ARG A 91 -19.64 -5.04 -10.41
N ALA A 92 -20.51 -5.86 -9.81
CA ALA A 92 -21.44 -6.71 -10.55
C ALA A 92 -22.44 -5.89 -11.38
N ILE A 93 -22.86 -4.73 -10.87
CA ILE A 93 -23.85 -3.84 -11.52
C ILE A 93 -23.20 -2.77 -12.40
N ALA A 94 -21.87 -2.62 -12.36
CA ALA A 94 -21.13 -1.68 -13.20
C ALA A 94 -21.06 -2.16 -14.66
N ILE A 95 -22.22 -2.20 -15.33
CA ILE A 95 -22.37 -2.55 -16.73
C ILE A 95 -21.73 -1.43 -17.57
N PRO A 96 -20.80 -1.76 -18.49
CA PRO A 96 -20.14 -0.77 -19.33
C PRO A 96 -21.14 0.11 -20.09
N GLY A 97 -21.00 1.43 -19.93
CA GLY A 97 -21.82 2.42 -20.64
C GLY A 97 -23.10 2.88 -19.93
N ILE A 98 -23.35 2.40 -18.70
CA ILE A 98 -24.48 2.85 -17.87
C ILE A 98 -24.12 4.07 -17.02
N PHE A 99 -23.48 3.87 -15.87
CA PHE A 99 -23.07 4.95 -14.96
C PHE A 99 -21.67 4.71 -14.40
N SER A 100 -21.06 5.75 -13.81
CA SER A 100 -19.78 5.62 -13.11
C SER A 100 -19.96 4.80 -11.83
N GLY A 101 -18.90 4.09 -11.41
CA GLY A 101 -18.94 3.29 -10.18
C GLY A 101 -19.28 4.14 -8.94
N ALA A 102 -18.82 5.39 -8.89
CA ALA A 102 -19.11 6.32 -7.79
C ALA A 102 -20.60 6.72 -7.73
N LEU A 103 -21.25 6.93 -8.89
CA LEU A 103 -22.67 7.22 -8.96
C LEU A 103 -23.53 6.00 -8.62
N ILE A 104 -23.10 4.80 -9.05
CA ILE A 104 -23.75 3.54 -8.67
C ILE A 104 -23.64 3.33 -7.15
N GLU A 105 -22.46 3.56 -6.57
CA GLU A 105 -22.25 3.46 -5.12
C GLU A 105 -23.15 4.45 -4.36
N HIS A 106 -23.24 5.70 -4.83
CA HIS A 106 -24.13 6.71 -4.25
C HIS A 106 -25.59 6.24 -4.25
N ALA A 107 -26.06 5.75 -5.39
CA ALA A 107 -27.44 5.30 -5.54
C ALA A 107 -27.76 4.05 -4.71
N LEU A 108 -26.83 3.08 -4.63
CA LEU A 108 -27.00 1.90 -3.79
C LEU A 108 -27.10 2.27 -2.30
N ARG A 109 -26.26 3.21 -1.85
CA ARG A 109 -26.29 3.68 -0.46
C ARG A 109 -27.57 4.43 -0.10
N LEU A 110 -28.17 5.19 -1.04
CA LEU A 110 -29.47 5.83 -0.83
C LEU A 110 -30.60 4.82 -0.60
N GLU A 111 -30.52 3.66 -1.26
CA GLU A 111 -31.44 2.53 -1.07
C GLU A 111 -31.07 1.65 0.14
N ASN A 112 -30.16 2.12 1.02
CA ASN A 112 -29.62 1.38 2.17
C ASN A 112 -28.97 0.03 1.81
N MET A 113 -28.45 -0.10 0.58
CA MET A 113 -27.74 -1.29 0.15
C MET A 113 -26.22 -1.11 0.30
N PRO A 114 -25.53 -2.00 1.03
CA PRO A 114 -24.07 -1.95 1.15
C PRO A 114 -23.42 -2.26 -0.21
N PRO A 115 -22.61 -1.35 -0.78
CA PRO A 115 -22.08 -1.48 -2.13
C PRO A 115 -20.96 -2.54 -2.25
N ASP A 116 -20.31 -2.86 -1.13
CA ASP A 116 -19.19 -3.81 -1.04
C ASP A 116 -19.62 -5.23 -0.62
N ILE A 117 -20.92 -5.48 -0.43
CA ILE A 117 -21.43 -6.83 -0.14
C ILE A 117 -21.11 -7.78 -1.28
N GLN A 118 -20.66 -8.99 -0.96
CA GLN A 118 -20.41 -10.02 -1.97
C GLN A 118 -21.74 -10.53 -2.52
N VAL A 119 -21.83 -10.74 -3.84
CA VAL A 119 -23.07 -11.19 -4.48
C VAL A 119 -23.54 -12.56 -3.94
N GLY A 120 -22.61 -13.41 -3.50
CA GLY A 120 -22.90 -14.71 -2.88
C GLY A 120 -23.59 -14.61 -1.51
N ASP A 121 -23.36 -13.53 -0.75
CA ASP A 121 -23.94 -13.33 0.58
C ASP A 121 -25.37 -12.75 0.51
N ILE A 122 -25.86 -12.42 -0.69
CA ILE A 122 -27.18 -11.86 -0.91
C ILE A 122 -28.21 -12.99 -0.95
N GLY A 123 -28.93 -13.19 0.17
CA GLY A 123 -29.93 -14.24 0.29
C GLY A 123 -31.10 -14.14 -0.70
N ARG A 124 -31.71 -12.95 -0.86
CA ARG A 124 -32.84 -12.73 -1.80
C ARG A 124 -32.44 -11.87 -2.99
N LYS A 125 -31.92 -12.52 -4.03
CA LYS A 125 -31.48 -11.87 -5.28
C LYS A 125 -32.59 -11.12 -6.01
N ASP A 126 -33.84 -11.58 -5.95
CA ASP A 126 -34.97 -10.89 -6.61
C ASP A 126 -35.32 -9.54 -5.96
N LEU A 127 -35.22 -9.45 -4.63
CA LEU A 127 -35.44 -8.19 -3.91
C LEU A 127 -34.26 -7.24 -4.12
N CYS A 128 -33.04 -7.78 -4.12
CA CYS A 128 -31.86 -7.00 -4.45
C CYS A 128 -31.96 -6.44 -5.87
N ALA A 129 -32.40 -7.24 -6.86
CA ALA A 129 -32.59 -6.76 -8.23
C ALA A 129 -33.59 -5.60 -8.32
N LYS A 130 -34.70 -5.64 -7.56
CA LYS A 130 -35.65 -4.51 -7.48
C LYS A 130 -35.00 -3.25 -6.89
N GLY A 131 -34.28 -3.40 -5.77
CA GLY A 131 -33.57 -2.29 -5.14
C GLY A 131 -32.50 -1.70 -6.07
N VAL A 132 -31.79 -2.55 -6.81
CA VAL A 132 -30.78 -2.12 -7.79
C VAL A 132 -31.39 -1.34 -8.93
N VAL A 133 -32.54 -1.76 -9.47
CA VAL A 133 -33.24 -0.98 -10.50
C VAL A 133 -33.71 0.37 -9.97
N SER A 134 -34.21 0.43 -8.73
CA SER A 134 -34.55 1.70 -8.05
C SER A 134 -33.34 2.63 -7.87
N ALA A 135 -32.20 2.05 -7.46
CA ALA A 135 -30.94 2.78 -7.38
C ALA A 135 -30.51 3.31 -8.77
N LEU A 136 -30.59 2.49 -9.81
CA LEU A 136 -30.26 2.92 -11.17
C LEU A 136 -31.20 4.02 -11.69
N ASP A 137 -32.48 3.98 -11.32
CA ASP A 137 -33.43 5.08 -11.61
C ASP A 137 -33.01 6.39 -10.91
N THR A 138 -32.61 6.31 -9.64
CA THR A 138 -32.07 7.45 -8.90
C THR A 138 -30.80 8.00 -9.55
N ALA A 139 -29.87 7.13 -9.96
CA ALA A 139 -28.68 7.54 -10.70
C ALA A 139 -29.03 8.22 -12.04
N THR A 140 -30.07 7.74 -12.71
CA THR A 140 -30.59 8.33 -13.96
C THR A 140 -31.15 9.73 -13.73
N ARG A 141 -31.92 9.94 -12.66
CA ARG A 141 -32.42 11.27 -12.27
C ARG A 141 -31.28 12.26 -12.03
N ILE A 142 -30.25 11.85 -11.29
CA ILE A 142 -29.06 12.68 -11.06
C ILE A 142 -28.36 13.02 -12.39
N ALA A 143 -28.23 12.04 -13.29
CA ALA A 143 -27.65 12.29 -14.61
C ALA A 143 -28.46 13.30 -15.44
N TYR A 144 -29.80 13.26 -15.36
CA TYR A 144 -30.68 14.27 -15.99
C TYR A 144 -30.49 15.66 -15.38
N GLU A 145 -30.35 15.76 -14.06
CA GLU A 145 -30.08 17.05 -13.38
C GLU A 145 -28.74 17.65 -13.82
N VAL A 146 -27.69 16.84 -13.87
CA VAL A 146 -26.38 17.27 -14.38
C VAL A 146 -26.49 17.73 -15.84
N ARG A 147 -27.22 16.99 -16.69
CA ARG A 147 -27.47 17.36 -18.09
C ARG A 147 -28.24 18.69 -18.22
N SER A 148 -29.11 19.01 -17.26
CA SER A 148 -29.87 20.27 -17.23
C SER A 148 -29.05 21.50 -16.83
N GLY A 149 -27.75 21.33 -16.54
CA GLY A 149 -26.86 22.42 -16.12
C GLY A 149 -26.87 22.71 -14.63
N ARG A 150 -27.70 22.02 -13.84
CA ARG A 150 -27.69 22.06 -12.37
C ARG A 150 -26.56 21.18 -11.83
N CYS A 151 -25.33 21.62 -12.01
CA CYS A 151 -24.14 20.93 -11.51
C CYS A 151 -23.29 21.87 -10.64
N TYR A 152 -22.80 21.34 -9.54
CA TYR A 152 -21.91 22.03 -8.61
C TYR A 152 -20.57 21.31 -8.60
N GLY A 153 -19.53 21.92 -8.05
CA GLY A 153 -18.25 21.24 -7.87
C GLY A 153 -18.11 20.72 -6.44
N PHE A 154 -17.93 19.42 -6.25
CA PHE A 154 -17.60 18.85 -4.95
C PHE A 154 -16.28 18.10 -5.01
N VAL A 155 -15.34 18.47 -4.14
CA VAL A 155 -14.00 17.88 -4.09
C VAL A 155 -13.76 17.32 -2.68
N PRO A 156 -14.05 16.04 -2.43
CA PRO A 156 -13.70 15.38 -1.17
C PRO A 156 -12.18 15.34 -0.99
N TYR A 157 -11.74 15.53 0.26
CA TYR A 157 -10.32 15.48 0.63
C TYR A 157 -10.10 14.68 1.91
N ALA A 158 -8.91 14.12 2.06
CA ALA A 158 -8.46 13.46 3.27
C ALA A 158 -7.28 14.22 3.88
N THR A 159 -7.34 14.48 5.18
CA THR A 159 -6.23 15.09 5.91
C THR A 159 -5.24 14.02 6.36
N GLN A 160 -4.00 14.10 5.89
CA GLN A 160 -2.92 13.26 6.37
C GLN A 160 -1.93 14.09 7.18
N ARG A 161 -1.79 13.74 8.46
CA ARG A 161 -0.80 14.37 9.34
C ARG A 161 0.59 13.84 9.03
N ARG A 162 1.50 14.75 8.69
CA ARG A 162 2.92 14.44 8.48
C ARG A 162 3.63 14.25 9.83
N LEU A 163 4.83 13.68 9.76
CA LEU A 163 5.70 13.44 10.91
C LEU A 163 6.14 14.72 11.64
N ASP A 164 6.07 15.87 10.99
CA ASP A 164 6.38 17.19 11.58
C ASP A 164 5.17 17.87 12.21
N GLY A 165 4.01 17.20 12.25
CA GLY A 165 2.77 17.73 12.77
C GLY A 165 1.98 18.60 11.80
N SER A 166 2.52 18.92 10.61
CA SER A 166 1.75 19.60 9.56
C SER A 166 0.68 18.70 8.98
N GLU A 167 -0.50 19.26 8.77
CA GLU A 167 -1.61 18.58 8.12
C GLU A 167 -1.55 18.88 6.63
N VAL A 168 -1.69 17.83 5.82
CA VAL A 168 -1.81 18.01 4.38
C VAL A 168 -3.07 17.36 3.86
N GLU A 169 -3.86 18.19 3.21
CA GLU A 169 -5.06 17.83 2.49
C GLU A 169 -4.67 17.13 1.19
N THR A 170 -5.24 15.94 1.01
CA THR A 170 -5.09 15.13 -0.19
C THR A 170 -6.45 15.08 -0.86
N LEU A 171 -6.62 15.82 -1.96
CA LEU A 171 -7.84 15.81 -2.76
C LEU A 171 -8.01 14.42 -3.37
N LEU A 172 -9.17 13.81 -3.19
CA LEU A 172 -9.41 12.42 -3.58
C LEU A 172 -9.95 12.35 -5.01
N GLU A 173 -11.07 13.02 -5.23
CA GLU A 173 -11.81 13.03 -6.49
C GLU A 173 -12.58 14.34 -6.65
N TYR A 174 -13.27 14.50 -7.77
CA TYR A 174 -14.14 15.63 -8.06
C TYR A 174 -15.46 15.11 -8.64
N ASN A 175 -16.58 15.64 -8.16
CA ASN A 175 -17.92 15.17 -8.50
C ASN A 175 -18.86 16.34 -8.81
N PRO A 176 -19.84 16.15 -9.73
CA PRO A 176 -20.81 17.18 -10.10
C PRO A 176 -21.92 17.39 -9.06
N CYS A 177 -22.00 16.52 -8.04
CA CYS A 177 -22.89 16.60 -6.90
C CYS A 177 -22.24 15.95 -5.66
N LEU A 178 -22.77 16.24 -4.47
CA LEU A 178 -22.31 15.63 -3.23
C LEU A 178 -22.82 14.20 -3.14
N PHE A 179 -21.94 13.22 -3.33
CA PHE A 179 -22.30 11.82 -3.11
C PHE A 179 -22.40 11.51 -1.61
N ILE A 180 -23.41 10.72 -1.25
CA ILE A 180 -23.68 10.29 0.13
C ILE A 180 -22.49 9.60 0.81
N GLN A 181 -21.61 8.93 0.03
CA GLN A 181 -20.38 8.35 0.59
C GLN A 181 -19.39 9.39 1.14
N HIS A 182 -19.56 10.66 0.79
CA HIS A 182 -18.71 11.79 1.23
C HIS A 182 -19.43 12.76 2.16
N GLU A 183 -20.74 12.59 2.40
CA GLU A 183 -21.54 13.51 3.22
C GLU A 183 -21.04 13.60 4.67
N GLY A 184 -20.60 12.48 5.25
CA GLY A 184 -20.00 12.43 6.59
C GLY A 184 -18.51 12.77 6.64
N GLY A 185 -17.90 13.15 5.51
CA GLY A 185 -16.48 13.44 5.38
C GLY A 185 -16.16 14.91 5.19
N THR A 186 -14.90 15.18 4.85
CA THR A 186 -14.41 16.52 4.51
C THR A 186 -14.42 16.74 3.01
N TYR A 187 -15.00 17.86 2.57
CA TYR A 187 -15.11 18.22 1.15
C TYR A 187 -15.09 19.74 0.95
N HIS A 188 -14.60 20.17 -0.20
CA HIS A 188 -14.78 21.54 -0.69
C HIS A 188 -15.96 21.61 -1.66
N SER A 189 -16.80 22.63 -1.51
CA SER A 189 -17.92 22.92 -2.40
C SER A 189 -17.62 24.15 -3.26
N PHE A 190 -17.94 24.07 -4.54
CA PHE A 190 -17.75 25.11 -5.55
C PHE A 190 -19.06 25.39 -6.28
N THR A 191 -19.18 26.60 -6.83
CA THR A 191 -20.43 27.05 -7.47
C THR A 191 -20.68 26.35 -8.80
N THR A 192 -19.61 26.01 -9.52
CA THR A 192 -19.66 25.28 -10.77
C THR A 192 -18.79 24.02 -10.71
N PHE A 193 -19.12 23.03 -11.54
CA PHE A 193 -18.30 21.82 -11.68
C PHE A 193 -16.89 22.16 -12.18
N SER A 194 -16.77 23.09 -13.14
CA SER A 194 -15.48 23.53 -13.71
C SER A 194 -14.54 24.09 -12.65
N GLU A 195 -15.03 24.91 -11.72
CA GLU A 195 -14.22 25.42 -10.59
C GLU A 195 -13.66 24.30 -9.71
N GLY A 196 -14.47 23.27 -9.43
CA GLY A 196 -14.01 22.10 -8.67
C GLY A 196 -12.95 21.29 -9.41
N VAL A 197 -13.10 21.14 -10.74
CA VAL A 197 -12.11 20.47 -11.59
C VAL A 197 -10.79 21.27 -11.61
N ASP A 198 -10.86 22.58 -11.78
CA ASP A 198 -9.69 23.46 -11.78
C ASP A 198 -8.95 23.39 -10.43
N ALA A 199 -9.67 23.46 -9.31
CA ALA A 199 -9.10 23.32 -7.98
C ALA A 199 -8.42 21.96 -7.78
N TYR A 200 -9.02 20.87 -8.27
CA TYR A 200 -8.44 19.53 -8.18
C TYR A 200 -7.14 19.40 -8.98
N TYR A 201 -7.14 19.80 -10.25
CA TYR A 201 -5.97 19.66 -11.12
C TYR A 201 -4.87 20.67 -10.80
N ALA A 202 -5.19 21.81 -10.18
CA ALA A 202 -4.19 22.79 -9.74
C ALA A 202 -3.20 22.23 -8.70
N VAL A 203 -3.64 21.26 -7.88
CA VAL A 203 -2.83 20.67 -6.79
C VAL A 203 -2.39 19.24 -7.09
N LEU A 204 -2.93 18.61 -8.14
CA LEU A 204 -2.73 17.18 -8.43
C LEU A 204 -1.25 16.77 -8.56
N ASP A 205 -0.46 17.56 -9.29
CA ASP A 205 0.96 17.22 -9.50
C ASP A 205 1.78 17.41 -8.22
N ALA A 206 1.52 18.48 -7.47
CA ALA A 206 2.12 18.70 -6.15
C ALA A 206 1.75 17.59 -5.16
N GLN A 207 0.50 17.14 -5.18
CA GLN A 207 0.00 16.04 -4.35
C GLN A 207 0.66 14.71 -4.72
N LYS A 208 0.82 14.40 -6.01
CA LYS A 208 1.52 13.18 -6.46
C LYS A 208 2.99 13.17 -6.02
N GLN A 209 3.68 14.30 -6.18
CA GLN A 209 5.07 14.44 -5.72
C GLN A 209 5.17 14.24 -4.21
N GLN A 210 4.26 14.84 -3.45
CA GLN A 210 4.20 14.68 -2.01
C GLN A 210 3.93 13.22 -1.60
N GLN A 211 3.00 12.53 -2.26
CA GLN A 211 2.72 11.12 -1.97
C GLN A 211 3.93 10.23 -2.29
N ALA A 212 4.63 10.50 -3.40
CA ALA A 212 5.87 9.80 -3.74
C ALA A 212 6.96 10.04 -2.68
N ALA A 213 7.10 11.29 -2.21
CA ALA A 213 8.01 11.65 -1.13
C ALA A 213 7.69 10.90 0.17
N LEU A 214 6.43 10.93 0.61
CA LEU A 214 5.95 10.21 1.80
C LEU A 214 6.20 8.70 1.69
N LYS A 215 6.07 8.11 0.50
CA LYS A 215 6.37 6.70 0.27
C LYS A 215 7.85 6.41 0.49
N ILE A 216 8.75 7.24 -0.06
CA ILE A 216 10.19 7.10 0.12
C ILE A 216 10.58 7.26 1.60
N GLU A 217 9.99 8.23 2.31
CA GLU A 217 10.21 8.43 3.74
C GLU A 217 9.78 7.21 4.56
N LYS A 218 8.59 6.68 4.31
CA LYS A 218 8.09 5.46 4.96
C LYS A 218 8.99 4.25 4.70
N GLU A 219 9.48 4.09 3.47
CA GLU A 219 10.40 3.02 3.12
C GLU A 219 11.76 3.15 3.83
N ALA A 220 12.30 4.36 3.93
CA ALA A 220 13.54 4.63 4.67
C ALA A 220 13.39 4.29 6.16
N MET A 221 12.28 4.70 6.79
CA MET A 221 11.99 4.38 8.19
C MET A 221 11.79 2.88 8.42
N LYS A 222 11.07 2.19 7.52
CA LYS A 222 10.89 0.74 7.59
C LYS A 222 12.22 -0.01 7.51
N ARG A 223 13.15 0.44 6.66
CA ARG A 223 14.51 -0.14 6.59
C ARG A 223 15.28 0.04 7.89
N LEU A 224 15.21 1.24 8.49
CA LEU A 224 15.83 1.50 9.80
C LEU A 224 15.25 0.58 10.89
N GLU A 225 13.93 0.45 10.95
CA GLU A 225 13.26 -0.39 11.93
C GLU A 225 13.64 -1.87 11.78
N ASN A 226 13.72 -2.37 10.54
CA ASN A 226 14.19 -3.72 10.26
C ASN A 226 15.61 -3.95 10.75
N VAL A 227 16.53 -3.01 10.48
CA VAL A 227 17.92 -3.10 10.99
C VAL A 227 17.92 -3.15 12.51
N ARG A 228 17.13 -2.30 13.16
CA ARG A 228 17.03 -2.26 14.63
C ARG A 228 16.51 -3.59 15.20
N LYS A 229 15.43 -4.13 14.63
CA LYS A 229 14.87 -5.44 15.01
C LYS A 229 15.87 -6.57 14.83
N ASP A 230 16.60 -6.58 13.72
CA ASP A 230 17.62 -7.60 13.44
C ASP A 230 18.78 -7.57 14.45
N GLN A 231 19.28 -6.38 14.79
CA GLN A 231 20.36 -6.27 15.78
C GLN A 231 19.89 -6.66 17.18
N TYR A 232 18.69 -6.24 17.62
CA TYR A 232 18.15 -6.64 18.92
C TYR A 232 17.94 -8.15 19.02
N ARG A 233 17.37 -8.77 17.99
CA ARG A 233 17.19 -10.22 17.94
C ARG A 233 18.51 -10.97 18.10
N ARG A 234 19.57 -10.54 17.41
CA ARG A 234 20.91 -11.14 17.54
C ARG A 234 21.47 -11.02 18.95
N ILE A 235 21.26 -9.88 19.62
CA ILE A 235 21.71 -9.67 21.00
C ILE A 235 20.91 -10.58 21.94
N LEU A 236 19.59 -10.64 21.78
CA LEU A 236 18.71 -11.47 22.60
C LEU A 236 19.00 -12.97 22.45
N GLU A 237 19.31 -13.44 21.25
CA GLU A 237 19.76 -14.83 21.02
C GLU A 237 21.09 -15.14 21.73
N LEU A 238 22.02 -14.18 21.77
CA LEU A 238 23.29 -14.33 22.50
C LEU A 238 23.10 -14.31 24.02
N GLU A 239 22.18 -13.48 24.52
CA GLU A 239 21.81 -13.44 25.94
C GLU A 239 21.12 -14.73 26.38
N TYR A 240 20.15 -15.21 25.61
CA TYR A 240 19.51 -16.50 25.85
C TYR A 240 20.53 -17.64 25.87
N SER A 241 21.46 -17.66 24.90
CA SER A 241 22.53 -18.67 24.87
C SER A 241 23.51 -18.55 26.05
N ARG A 242 23.69 -17.35 26.62
CA ARG A 242 24.48 -17.13 27.83
C ARG A 242 23.78 -17.74 29.04
N GLU A 243 22.50 -17.41 29.24
CA GLU A 243 21.69 -17.90 30.36
C GLU A 243 21.51 -19.41 30.31
N GLU A 244 21.26 -19.96 29.13
CA GLU A 244 21.13 -21.40 28.95
C GLU A 244 22.42 -22.14 29.36
N LYS A 245 23.59 -21.66 28.94
CA LYS A 245 24.87 -22.27 29.30
C LYS A 245 25.21 -22.12 30.78
N MET A 246 24.89 -20.97 31.38
CA MET A 246 25.07 -20.73 32.81
C MET A 246 24.25 -21.73 33.61
N LEU A 247 22.95 -21.84 33.32
CA LEU A 247 22.06 -22.76 33.99
C LEU A 247 22.50 -24.22 33.82
N MET A 248 22.91 -24.62 32.61
CA MET A 248 23.43 -25.97 32.37
C MET A 248 24.71 -26.24 33.18
N ALA A 249 25.60 -25.27 33.30
CA ALA A 249 26.84 -25.41 34.08
C ALA A 249 26.52 -25.56 35.57
N ASP A 250 25.62 -24.73 36.09
CA ASP A 250 25.18 -24.76 37.48
C ASP A 250 24.52 -26.11 37.81
N LEU A 251 23.65 -26.63 36.92
CA LEU A 251 23.02 -27.95 37.09
C LEU A 251 24.05 -29.09 37.16
N ILE A 252 25.12 -29.05 36.35
CA ILE A 252 26.19 -30.06 36.40
C ILE A 252 26.95 -30.00 37.72
N ILE A 253 27.21 -28.80 38.24
CA ILE A 253 27.92 -28.61 39.51
C ILE A 253 27.10 -29.14 40.68
N HIS A 254 25.82 -28.78 40.76
CA HIS A 254 24.93 -29.26 41.83
C HIS A 254 24.79 -30.79 41.78
N ASN A 255 24.72 -31.38 40.59
CA ASN A 255 24.56 -32.82 40.40
C ASN A 255 25.89 -33.56 40.15
N LYS A 256 27.03 -33.01 40.59
CA LYS A 256 28.38 -33.52 40.26
C LYS A 256 28.53 -35.02 40.49
N ALA A 257 28.10 -35.52 41.64
CA ALA A 257 28.25 -36.94 42.01
C ALA A 257 27.49 -37.87 41.06
N LEU A 258 26.29 -37.47 40.65
CA LEU A 258 25.44 -38.21 39.72
C LEU A 258 26.02 -38.19 38.30
N VAL A 259 26.51 -37.04 37.85
CA VAL A 259 27.17 -36.90 36.54
C VAL A 259 28.44 -37.73 36.45
N ASP A 260 29.33 -37.65 37.45
CA ASP A 260 30.58 -38.43 37.47
C ASP A 260 30.29 -39.94 37.49
N SER A 261 29.26 -40.37 38.22
CA SER A 261 28.84 -41.79 38.25
C SER A 261 28.35 -42.27 36.89
N ALA A 262 27.52 -41.48 36.20
CA ALA A 262 27.03 -41.78 34.86
C ALA A 262 28.17 -41.91 33.83
N ILE A 263 29.12 -40.97 33.86
CA ILE A 263 30.30 -41.01 32.98
C ILE A 263 31.11 -42.29 33.25
N GLN A 264 31.34 -42.64 34.52
CA GLN A 264 32.10 -43.85 34.86
C GLN A 264 31.42 -45.14 34.39
N VAL A 265 30.10 -45.26 34.56
CA VAL A 265 29.34 -46.45 34.11
C VAL A 265 29.47 -46.64 32.61
N ILE A 266 29.30 -45.57 31.84
CA ILE A 266 29.37 -45.62 30.37
C ILE A 266 30.80 -45.86 29.89
N CYS A 267 31.79 -45.20 30.50
CA CYS A 267 33.20 -45.43 30.16
C CYS A 267 33.65 -46.86 30.47
N ARG A 268 33.14 -47.49 31.54
CA ARG A 268 33.42 -48.91 31.85
C ARG A 268 32.81 -49.85 30.80
N ALA A 269 31.57 -49.61 30.38
CA ALA A 269 30.93 -50.38 29.32
C ALA A 269 31.73 -50.28 28.00
N LEU A 270 32.14 -49.07 27.61
CA LEU A 270 32.96 -48.85 26.42
C LEU A 270 34.34 -49.53 26.53
N ALA A 271 34.97 -49.53 27.71
CA ALA A 271 36.25 -50.21 27.94
C ALA A 271 36.18 -51.73 27.75
N GLN A 272 35.01 -52.35 27.98
CA GLN A 272 34.76 -53.77 27.74
C GLN A 272 34.54 -54.12 26.26
N LYS A 273 34.71 -53.15 25.34
CA LYS A 273 34.46 -53.30 23.89
C LYS A 273 33.03 -53.77 23.56
N THR A 274 32.05 -53.39 24.37
CA THR A 274 30.64 -53.62 24.04
C THR A 274 30.22 -52.77 22.85
N SER A 275 29.36 -53.30 21.99
CA SER A 275 28.82 -52.54 20.86
C SER A 275 27.87 -51.44 21.37
N TRP A 276 27.68 -50.38 20.59
CA TRP A 276 26.79 -49.27 20.98
C TRP A 276 25.35 -49.74 21.22
N GLU A 277 24.87 -50.70 20.44
CA GLU A 277 23.54 -51.30 20.56
C GLU A 277 23.41 -52.08 21.88
N ASP A 278 24.49 -52.75 22.31
CA ASP A 278 24.52 -53.46 23.59
C ASP A 278 24.53 -52.48 24.78
N VAL A 279 25.24 -51.35 24.67
CA VAL A 279 25.25 -50.30 25.70
C VAL A 279 23.85 -49.68 25.87
N GLU A 280 23.12 -49.44 24.77
CA GLU A 280 21.73 -48.98 24.82
C GLU A 280 20.80 -50.03 25.46
N ARG A 281 20.99 -51.31 25.16
CA ARG A 281 20.21 -52.41 25.79
C ARG A 281 20.48 -52.53 27.28
N MET A 282 21.75 -52.47 27.70
CA MET A 282 22.14 -52.49 29.12
C MET A 282 21.58 -51.28 29.86
N HIS A 283 21.55 -50.11 29.22
CA HIS A 283 20.94 -48.91 29.76
C HIS A 283 19.45 -49.11 30.05
N LEU A 284 18.69 -49.65 29.10
CA LEU A 284 17.25 -49.94 29.28
C LEU A 284 17.00 -50.96 30.40
N GLU A 285 17.82 -52.01 30.50
CA GLU A 285 17.73 -52.97 31.61
C GLU A 285 18.03 -52.33 32.97
N ALA A 286 19.01 -51.43 33.04
CA ALA A 286 19.35 -50.70 34.26
C ALA A 286 18.20 -49.76 34.70
N ILE A 287 17.51 -49.12 33.75
CA ILE A 287 16.29 -48.35 34.03
C ILE A 287 15.19 -49.27 34.61
N HIS A 288 14.99 -50.45 34.01
CA HIS A 288 13.97 -51.40 34.48
C HIS A 288 14.26 -51.93 35.89
N LYS A 289 15.54 -52.07 36.24
CA LYS A 289 16.01 -52.43 37.59
C LYS A 289 15.93 -51.27 38.60
N GLY A 290 15.56 -50.07 38.16
CA GLY A 290 15.36 -48.91 39.04
C GLY A 290 16.64 -48.14 39.40
N ASP A 291 17.71 -48.27 38.61
CA ASP A 291 18.95 -47.52 38.86
C ASP A 291 18.72 -46.01 38.69
N TYR A 292 19.07 -45.24 39.73
CA TYR A 292 18.89 -43.80 39.76
C TYR A 292 19.77 -43.07 38.73
N VAL A 293 20.97 -43.59 38.42
CA VAL A 293 21.90 -43.02 37.43
C VAL A 293 21.37 -43.26 36.02
N ALA A 294 20.92 -44.49 35.75
CA ALA A 294 20.34 -44.84 34.46
C ALA A 294 19.06 -44.04 34.19
N ARG A 295 18.20 -43.85 35.19
CA ARG A 295 16.99 -43.03 35.05
C ARG A 295 17.28 -41.56 34.73
N ALA A 296 18.44 -41.04 35.14
CA ALA A 296 18.85 -39.68 34.82
C ALA A 296 19.32 -39.52 33.37
N ILE A 297 19.77 -40.57 32.68
CA ILE A 297 20.22 -40.48 31.29
C ILE A 297 19.02 -40.65 30.35
N VAL A 298 18.69 -39.57 29.64
CA VAL A 298 17.54 -39.52 28.71
C VAL A 298 17.89 -40.06 27.34
N LYS A 299 19.10 -39.72 26.84
CA LYS A 299 19.55 -40.09 25.50
C LYS A 299 21.05 -40.31 25.48
N LEU A 300 21.48 -41.37 24.81
CA LEU A 300 22.88 -41.66 24.52
C LEU A 300 23.18 -41.17 23.09
N ASP A 301 24.22 -40.36 22.94
CA ASP A 301 24.76 -39.93 21.63
C ASP A 301 26.25 -40.31 21.56
N LEU A 302 26.48 -41.63 21.56
CA LEU A 302 27.82 -42.21 21.60
C LEU A 302 28.63 -41.88 20.34
N LYS A 303 27.98 -41.55 19.21
CA LYS A 303 28.67 -41.09 17.99
C LYS A 303 29.46 -39.80 18.21
N ASN A 304 28.98 -38.94 19.11
CA ASN A 304 29.61 -37.66 19.45
C ASN A 304 30.27 -37.67 20.84
N ASN A 305 30.46 -38.85 21.46
CA ASN A 305 30.92 -39.00 22.85
C ASN A 305 30.12 -38.13 23.84
N ARG A 306 28.79 -38.09 23.70
CA ARG A 306 27.91 -37.30 24.58
C ARG A 306 26.72 -38.08 25.10
N ILE A 307 26.29 -37.73 26.30
CA ILE A 307 25.12 -38.29 26.97
C ILE A 307 24.24 -37.12 27.40
N PHE A 308 22.93 -37.24 27.23
CA PHE A 308 21.98 -36.24 27.70
C PHE A 308 21.42 -36.70 29.03
N MET A 309 21.70 -35.93 30.08
CA MET A 309 21.20 -36.22 31.42
C MET A 309 20.16 -35.20 31.84
N ARG A 310 19.08 -35.69 32.43
CA ARG A 310 18.05 -34.89 33.06
C ARG A 310 18.51 -34.50 34.45
N LEU A 311 18.94 -33.25 34.59
CA LEU A 311 19.41 -32.69 35.85
C LEU A 311 18.31 -31.84 36.47
N ARG A 312 18.24 -31.86 37.81
CA ARG A 312 17.28 -31.11 38.61
C ARG A 312 18.03 -30.27 39.63
N GLU A 313 17.43 -29.14 39.98
CA GLU A 313 17.82 -28.35 41.14
C GLU A 313 16.80 -28.62 42.26
N GLU A 314 17.24 -28.65 43.52
CA GLU A 314 16.37 -28.96 44.67
C GLU A 314 15.39 -27.82 45.02
N LEU A 315 15.51 -26.67 44.36
CA LEU A 315 14.64 -25.50 44.58
C LEU A 315 13.26 -25.69 43.93
N GLU A 316 12.20 -25.44 44.71
CA GLU A 316 10.82 -25.56 44.26
C GLU A 316 10.52 -24.62 43.08
N GLY A 317 10.06 -25.18 41.96
CA GLY A 317 9.54 -24.43 40.80
C GLY A 317 10.33 -24.54 39.50
N MET A 318 11.51 -25.15 39.48
CA MET A 318 12.30 -25.31 38.25
C MET A 318 12.05 -26.68 37.58
N SER A 319 11.69 -26.64 36.30
CA SER A 319 11.51 -27.85 35.50
C SER A 319 12.86 -28.53 35.26
N PRO A 320 12.95 -29.86 35.35
CA PRO A 320 14.14 -30.61 34.98
C PRO A 320 14.60 -30.23 33.56
N LYS A 321 15.92 -30.05 33.38
CA LYS A 321 16.51 -29.77 32.06
C LYS A 321 17.40 -30.92 31.60
N ASP A 322 17.33 -31.17 30.30
CA ASP A 322 18.16 -32.17 29.64
C ASP A 322 19.47 -31.50 29.20
N VAL A 323 20.57 -31.88 29.87
CA VAL A 323 21.89 -31.26 29.70
C VAL A 323 22.82 -32.22 28.96
N PRO A 324 23.49 -31.77 27.87
CA PRO A 324 24.50 -32.58 27.19
C PRO A 324 25.80 -32.61 27.99
N ILE A 325 26.28 -33.82 28.26
CA ILE A 325 27.50 -34.10 29.02
C ILE A 325 28.43 -34.92 28.12
N SER A 326 29.67 -34.48 27.97
CA SER A 326 30.70 -35.20 27.22
C SER A 326 31.33 -36.27 28.13
N ILE A 327 31.45 -37.50 27.64
CA ILE A 327 32.07 -38.61 28.39
C ILE A 327 33.60 -38.54 28.44
N ASP A 328 34.21 -37.74 27.56
CA ASP A 328 35.67 -37.55 27.51
C ASP A 328 36.24 -36.80 28.73
N THR A 329 35.39 -36.13 29.49
CA THR A 329 35.77 -35.30 30.64
C THR A 329 34.86 -35.57 31.83
N ASN A 330 35.34 -35.34 33.05
CA ASN A 330 34.52 -35.45 34.26
C ASN A 330 33.47 -34.31 34.35
N ALA A 331 32.62 -34.35 35.39
CA ALA A 331 31.58 -33.35 35.62
C ALA A 331 32.16 -31.92 35.67
N PHE A 332 33.28 -31.73 36.36
CA PHE A 332 33.94 -30.42 36.45
C PHE A 332 34.43 -29.92 35.09
N GLY A 333 35.05 -30.78 34.27
CA GLY A 333 35.50 -30.43 32.93
C GLY A 333 34.34 -30.04 32.00
N ASN A 334 33.19 -30.70 32.13
CA ASN A 334 31.97 -30.35 31.40
C ASN A 334 31.39 -28.99 31.84
N ALA A 335 31.26 -28.76 33.16
CA ALA A 335 30.83 -27.47 33.69
C ALA A 335 31.78 -26.33 33.28
N CYS A 336 33.09 -26.58 33.33
CA CYS A 336 34.11 -25.62 32.93
C CYS A 336 33.99 -25.26 31.44
N LYS A 337 33.78 -26.24 30.55
CA LYS A 337 33.52 -26.00 29.11
C LYS A 337 32.28 -25.12 28.90
N LEU A 338 31.20 -25.36 29.64
CA LEU A 338 29.99 -24.55 29.56
C LEU A 338 30.22 -23.12 30.06
N TYR A 339 30.95 -22.91 31.15
CA TYR A 339 31.31 -21.56 31.61
C TYR A 339 32.24 -20.83 30.63
N HIS A 340 33.20 -21.52 30.02
CA HIS A 340 34.01 -20.93 28.95
C HIS A 340 33.12 -20.51 27.76
N GLY A 341 32.18 -21.36 27.37
CA GLY A 341 31.18 -21.06 26.34
C GLY A 341 30.24 -19.91 26.71
N MET A 342 29.87 -19.79 27.99
CA MET A 342 29.08 -18.68 28.53
C MET A 342 29.88 -17.37 28.48
N LYS A 343 31.14 -17.37 28.94
CA LYS A 343 32.02 -16.21 28.89
C LYS A 343 32.24 -15.73 27.45
N ALA A 344 32.48 -16.66 26.52
CA ALA A 344 32.59 -16.36 25.10
C ALA A 344 31.28 -15.79 24.52
N ALA A 345 30.12 -16.32 24.91
CA ALA A 345 28.82 -15.78 24.51
C ALA A 345 28.58 -14.37 25.06
N ALA A 346 28.94 -14.12 26.32
CA ALA A 346 28.85 -12.81 26.96
C ALA A 346 29.76 -11.77 26.30
N GLU A 347 31.02 -12.13 26.01
CA GLU A 347 31.94 -11.25 25.28
C GLU A 347 31.44 -10.96 23.86
N LYS A 348 30.91 -11.99 23.18
CA LYS A 348 30.29 -11.83 21.85
C LYS A 348 29.05 -10.93 21.92
N ALA A 349 28.22 -11.04 22.95
CA ALA A 349 27.06 -10.17 23.16
C ALA A 349 27.49 -8.71 23.33
N LEU A 350 28.52 -8.45 24.14
CA LEU A 350 29.04 -7.09 24.36
C LEU A 350 29.64 -6.49 23.08
N ARG A 351 30.47 -7.26 22.36
CA ARG A 351 31.03 -6.84 21.06
C ARG A 351 29.94 -6.61 20.02
N THR A 352 28.93 -7.48 19.97
CA THR A 352 27.78 -7.35 19.07
C THR A 352 26.92 -6.15 19.43
N GLY A 353 26.77 -5.81 20.71
CA GLY A 353 26.08 -4.61 21.17
C GLY A 353 26.75 -3.31 20.67
N VAL A 354 28.07 -3.20 20.80
CA VAL A 354 28.83 -2.04 20.28
C VAL A 354 28.73 -1.95 18.75
N ALA A 355 28.88 -3.09 18.05
CA ALA A 355 28.73 -3.15 16.60
C ALA A 355 27.29 -2.81 16.15
N ALA A 356 26.28 -3.27 16.89
CA ALA A 356 24.88 -2.98 16.66
C ALA A 356 24.56 -1.50 16.82
N GLN A 357 25.07 -0.85 17.87
CA GLN A 357 24.87 0.59 18.08
C GLN A 357 25.48 1.40 16.93
N LYS A 358 26.68 1.02 16.46
CA LYS A 358 27.30 1.64 15.27
C LYS A 358 26.48 1.40 14.00
N ALA A 359 26.00 0.17 13.80
CA ALA A 359 25.16 -0.18 12.65
C ALA A 359 23.83 0.60 12.64
N ILE A 360 23.15 0.69 13.79
CA ILE A 360 21.91 1.47 13.95
C ILE A 360 22.18 2.94 13.67
N LYS A 361 23.23 3.54 14.25
CA LYS A 361 23.60 4.94 14.00
C LYS A 361 23.86 5.22 12.52
N THR A 362 24.61 4.36 11.84
CA THR A 362 24.84 4.52 10.39
C THR A 362 23.57 4.36 9.57
N ALA A 363 22.64 3.49 9.98
CA ALA A 363 21.33 3.34 9.36
C ALA A 363 20.43 4.56 9.60
N GLU A 364 20.47 5.15 10.80
CA GLU A 364 19.77 6.39 11.15
C GLU A 364 20.28 7.56 10.32
N GLU A 365 21.60 7.73 10.19
CA GLU A 365 22.20 8.76 9.34
C GLU A 365 21.80 8.61 7.88
N LYS A 366 21.78 7.37 7.35
CA LYS A 366 21.30 7.10 5.99
C LYS A 366 19.81 7.41 5.83
N ALA A 367 18.96 6.98 6.76
CA ALA A 367 17.53 7.28 6.72
C ALA A 367 17.28 8.79 6.78
N ASN A 368 17.92 9.48 7.70
CA ASN A 368 17.80 10.93 7.88
C ASN A 368 18.31 11.73 6.67
N THR A 369 19.42 11.31 6.06
CA THR A 369 19.92 11.98 4.84
C THR A 369 18.99 11.75 3.65
N THR A 370 18.41 10.56 3.49
CA THR A 370 17.38 10.31 2.47
C THR A 370 16.14 11.16 2.70
N ILE A 371 15.61 11.20 3.93
CA ILE A 371 14.44 12.02 4.30
C ILE A 371 14.71 13.50 4.03
N LYS A 372 15.87 14.02 4.47
CA LYS A 372 16.26 15.42 4.21
C LYS A 372 16.33 15.73 2.72
N LYS A 373 16.95 14.86 1.92
CA LYS A 373 17.04 15.04 0.45
C LYS A 373 15.65 15.10 -0.19
N VAL A 374 14.79 14.14 0.12
CA VAL A 374 13.42 14.07 -0.42
C VAL A 374 12.64 15.33 -0.04
N ARG A 375 12.75 15.78 1.21
CA ARG A 375 12.10 17.00 1.69
C ARG A 375 12.59 18.25 0.96
N THR A 376 13.90 18.39 0.76
CA THR A 376 14.47 19.51 0.01
C THR A 376 14.02 19.50 -1.45
N MET A 377 13.97 18.32 -2.09
CA MET A 377 13.47 18.19 -3.47
C MET A 377 12.02 18.64 -3.59
N VAL A 378 11.13 18.19 -2.68
CA VAL A 378 9.73 18.63 -2.67
C VAL A 378 9.60 20.14 -2.48
N LEU A 379 10.41 20.75 -1.59
CA LEU A 379 10.39 22.19 -1.36
C LEU A 379 10.88 22.98 -2.59
N GLN A 380 11.94 22.52 -3.26
CA GLN A 380 12.46 23.17 -4.46
C GLN A 380 11.52 23.03 -5.65
N GLU A 381 10.93 21.85 -5.85
CA GLU A 381 10.00 21.60 -6.96
C GLU A 381 8.66 22.31 -6.76
N THR A 382 8.12 22.38 -5.54
CA THR A 382 6.91 23.17 -5.27
C THR A 382 7.14 24.67 -5.48
N ALA A 383 8.31 25.19 -5.12
CA ALA A 383 8.70 26.56 -5.45
C ALA A 383 8.86 26.77 -6.97
N GLY A 384 9.49 25.83 -7.66
CA GLY A 384 9.66 25.84 -9.12
C GLY A 384 8.33 25.74 -9.88
N MET A 385 7.39 24.93 -9.40
CA MET A 385 6.07 24.75 -9.99
C MET A 385 5.23 26.02 -9.82
N ARG A 386 5.25 26.65 -8.64
CA ARG A 386 4.61 27.98 -8.44
C ARG A 386 5.22 29.02 -9.37
N ALA A 387 6.54 29.05 -9.52
CA ALA A 387 7.20 29.96 -10.46
C ALA A 387 6.88 29.66 -11.93
N SER A 388 6.70 28.38 -12.29
CA SER A 388 6.35 27.95 -13.64
C SER A 388 4.89 28.23 -13.99
N LEU A 389 3.95 28.02 -13.07
CA LEU A 389 2.53 28.38 -13.24
C LEU A 389 2.38 29.88 -13.48
N VAL A 390 3.14 30.70 -12.73
CA VAL A 390 3.20 32.16 -12.93
C VAL A 390 3.77 32.52 -14.31
N ARG A 391 4.77 31.78 -14.83
CA ARG A 391 5.33 32.00 -16.17
C ARG A 391 4.50 31.43 -17.33
N ALA A 392 3.76 30.35 -17.10
CA ALA A 392 2.96 29.67 -18.13
C ALA A 392 1.73 30.50 -18.53
N ARG A 393 1.23 31.35 -17.63
CA ARG A 393 0.31 32.40 -18.00
C ARG A 393 1.06 33.44 -18.84
N LYS A 394 0.80 33.47 -20.14
CA LYS A 394 1.17 34.62 -20.97
C LYS A 394 0.33 35.80 -20.50
N GLU A 395 0.91 36.68 -19.69
CA GLU A 395 0.30 37.95 -19.34
C GLU A 395 -0.03 38.69 -20.64
N MET A 396 -1.33 38.87 -20.88
CA MET A 396 -1.77 39.61 -22.05
C MET A 396 -1.38 41.07 -21.86
N TRP A 397 -1.00 41.74 -22.95
CA TRP A 397 -0.42 43.08 -22.88
C TRP A 397 -1.33 44.12 -22.20
N PHE A 398 -2.65 43.87 -22.15
CA PHE A 398 -3.65 44.73 -21.54
C PHE A 398 -3.78 44.56 -20.01
N GLU A 399 -3.25 43.47 -19.45
CA GLU A 399 -3.36 43.18 -18.00
C GLU A 399 -2.59 44.15 -17.12
N LYS A 400 -1.65 44.91 -17.70
CA LYS A 400 -0.92 46.00 -17.02
C LYS A 400 -1.78 47.24 -16.74
N PHE A 401 -2.98 47.32 -17.32
CA PHE A 401 -3.95 48.39 -17.16
C PHE A 401 -5.13 47.92 -16.30
N ILE A 402 -6.03 48.82 -15.91
CA ILE A 402 -7.32 48.42 -15.35
C ILE A 402 -8.18 47.93 -16.52
N TRP A 403 -8.69 46.71 -16.44
CA TRP A 403 -9.50 46.15 -17.52
C TRP A 403 -10.65 45.30 -16.98
N PHE A 404 -11.71 45.21 -17.75
CA PHE A 404 -12.82 44.28 -17.53
C PHE A 404 -13.51 43.97 -18.86
N ILE A 405 -14.35 42.92 -18.87
CA ILE A 405 -15.19 42.58 -20.01
C ILE A 405 -16.61 43.05 -19.68
N SER A 406 -17.19 43.88 -20.55
CA SER A 406 -18.56 44.38 -20.36
C SER A 406 -19.60 43.27 -20.58
N SER A 407 -20.84 43.51 -20.14
CA SER A 407 -21.97 42.62 -20.39
C SER A 407 -22.23 42.35 -21.88
N GLU A 408 -21.77 43.25 -22.75
CA GLU A 408 -21.86 43.15 -24.22
C GLU A 408 -20.63 42.46 -24.85
N LYS A 409 -19.76 41.85 -24.03
CA LYS A 409 -18.52 41.17 -24.44
C LYS A 409 -17.45 42.06 -25.07
N TYR A 410 -17.50 43.37 -24.83
CA TYR A 410 -16.41 44.28 -25.19
C TYR A 410 -15.34 44.30 -24.11
N MET A 411 -14.07 44.33 -24.51
CA MET A 411 -12.96 44.54 -23.60
C MET A 411 -12.79 46.03 -23.33
N VAL A 412 -12.95 46.43 -22.08
CA VAL A 412 -12.76 47.82 -21.62
C VAL A 412 -11.42 47.91 -20.91
N ILE A 413 -10.61 48.89 -21.28
CA ILE A 413 -9.26 49.09 -20.75
C ILE A 413 -9.09 50.57 -20.38
N THR A 414 -8.55 50.86 -19.20
CA THR A 414 -8.21 52.22 -18.75
C THR A 414 -6.87 52.21 -18.02
N GLY A 415 -6.08 53.27 -18.19
CA GLY A 415 -4.83 53.45 -17.45
C GLY A 415 -5.11 53.82 -15.99
N ARG A 416 -4.17 53.45 -15.11
CA ARG A 416 -4.20 53.82 -13.69
C ARG A 416 -3.77 55.27 -13.43
N ASP A 417 -3.00 55.82 -14.37
CA ASP A 417 -2.44 57.16 -14.31
C ASP A 417 -2.37 57.78 -15.72
N ALA A 418 -2.05 59.07 -15.79
CA ALA A 418 -1.96 59.82 -17.04
C ALA A 418 -0.92 59.23 -18.01
N THR A 419 0.20 58.72 -17.48
CA THR A 419 1.25 58.06 -18.25
C THR A 419 0.78 56.75 -18.91
N GLN A 420 0.02 55.92 -18.21
CA GLN A 420 -0.58 54.70 -18.76
C GLN A 420 -1.68 55.01 -19.78
N ASN A 421 -2.47 56.07 -19.56
CA ASN A 421 -3.47 56.52 -20.52
C ASN A 421 -2.84 56.94 -21.85
N GLU A 422 -1.74 57.70 -21.83
CA GLU A 422 -0.99 58.00 -23.05
C GLU A 422 -0.44 56.75 -23.74
N LEU A 423 -0.01 55.76 -22.95
CA LEU A 423 0.54 54.51 -23.46
C LEU A 423 -0.53 53.61 -24.11
N LEU A 424 -1.79 53.74 -23.70
CA LEU A 424 -2.94 53.10 -24.35
C LEU A 424 -3.29 53.76 -25.68
N VAL A 425 -3.25 55.09 -25.75
CA VAL A 425 -3.58 55.84 -26.98
C VAL A 425 -2.52 55.69 -28.06
N LYS A 426 -1.25 55.53 -27.67
CA LYS A 426 -0.11 55.38 -28.60
C LYS A 426 0.03 53.97 -29.19
N LYS A 427 -0.72 52.99 -28.71
CA LYS A 427 -0.59 51.58 -29.06
C LYS A 427 -1.79 51.14 -29.89
#